data_AF-A0A836U1C5-F1
#
_entry.id   AF-A0A836U1C5-F1
#
_cell.length_a   1.000
_cell.length_b   1.000
_cell.length_c   1.000
_cell.angle_alpha   90.00
_cell.angle_beta   90.00
_cell.angle_gamma   90.00
#
_symmetry.space_group_name_H-M   'P 1'
#
loop_
_entity.id
_entity.type
_entity.pdbx_description
1 polymer ?
#
loop_
_entity_poly.entity_id
_entity_poly.type
_entity_poly.pdbx_seq_one_letter_code
_entity_poly.pdbx_strand_id
1 'polypeptide(L)' 'MNNFFNTLQKQLVELISFGLTFLCLGVIVQLLINDKLLGWDPVGNIQDAGPSFIGVIALVVLYLLFQKKAK' A
#
# COMPACT_ATOMS: atom_id res chain seq x y z
N MET A 1 18.65 -24.33 2.13
CA MET A 1 17.40 -24.01 1.41
C MET A 1 16.64 -22.82 2.02
N ASN A 2 16.56 -22.68 3.35
CA ASN A 2 15.84 -21.59 4.02
C ASN A 2 16.36 -20.16 3.71
N ASN A 3 17.67 -20.00 3.48
CA ASN A 3 18.26 -18.67 3.25
C ASN A 3 17.83 -18.02 1.93
N PHE A 4 17.60 -18.80 0.86
CA PHE A 4 17.19 -18.24 -0.43
C PHE A 4 15.75 -17.73 -0.38
N PHE A 5 14.84 -18.52 0.21
CA PHE A 5 13.45 -18.10 0.46
C PHE A 5 13.37 -16.87 1.36
N ASN A 6 14.18 -16.81 2.42
CA ASN A 6 14.22 -15.64 3.30
C ASN A 6 14.70 -14.37 2.58
N THR A 7 15.66 -14.49 1.67
CA THR A 7 16.14 -13.34 0.86
C THR A 7 15.06 -12.87 -0.12
N LEU A 8 14.41 -13.80 -0.83
CA LEU A 8 13.31 -13.45 -1.74
C LEU A 8 12.14 -12.80 -1.00
N GLN A 9 11.78 -13.33 0.16
CA GLN A 9 10.72 -12.76 1.00
C GLN A 9 11.07 -11.32 1.43
N LYS A 10 12.31 -11.08 1.87
CA LYS A 10 12.76 -9.73 2.21
C LYS A 10 12.67 -8.77 1.03
N GLN A 11 13.15 -9.18 -0.14
CA GLN A 11 13.09 -8.36 -1.35
C GLN A 11 11.65 -8.08 -1.80
N LEU A 12 10.76 -9.06 -1.70
CA LEU A 12 9.33 -8.85 -1.98
C LEU A 12 8.71 -7.86 -1.01
N VAL A 13 8.96 -7.99 0.29
CA VAL A 13 8.43 -7.07 1.30
C VAL A 13 8.94 -5.64 1.05
N GLU A 14 10.23 -5.51 0.71
CA GLU A 14 10.84 -4.21 0.42
C GLU A 14 10.27 -3.59 -0.85
N LEU A 15 10.11 -4.36 -1.93
CA LEU A 15 9.49 -3.91 -3.18
C LEU A 15 8.03 -3.52 -2.98
N ILE A 16 7.26 -4.31 -2.22
CA ILE A 16 5.87 -4.00 -1.87
C ILE A 16 5.82 -2.70 -1.06
N SER A 17 6.72 -2.52 -0.10
CA SER A 17 6.79 -1.29 0.72
C SER A 17 7.11 -0.07 -0.13
N PHE A 18 8.03 -0.21 -1.09
CA PHE A 18 8.36 0.83 -2.05
C PHE A 18 7.15 1.15 -2.97
N GLY A 19 6.51 0.12 -3.51
CA GLY A 19 5.30 0.25 -4.33
C GLY A 19 4.15 0.92 -3.57
N LEU A 20 3.97 0.59 -2.30
CA LEU A 20 2.97 1.23 -1.43
C LEU A 20 3.26 2.72 -1.24
N THR A 21 4.53 3.07 -1.00
CA THR A 21 4.96 4.46 -0.86
C THR A 21 4.71 5.25 -2.16
N PHE A 22 5.04 4.66 -3.31
CA PHE A 22 4.80 5.26 -4.62
C PHE A 22 3.30 5.43 -4.91
N LEU A 23 2.48 4.44 -4.55
CA LEU A 23 1.02 4.49 -4.68
C LEU A 23 0.42 5.59 -3.80
N CYS A 24 0.83 5.71 -2.54
CA CYS A 24 0.40 6.79 -1.66
C CYS A 24 0.79 8.17 -2.21
N LEU A 25 2.00 8.32 -2.74
CA LEU A 25 2.44 9.56 -3.38
C LEU A 25 1.58 9.88 -4.60
N GLY A 26 1.33 8.89 -5.47
CA GLY A 26 0.45 9.02 -6.63
C GLY A 26 -0.96 9.47 -6.25
N VAL A 27 -1.55 8.88 -5.20
CA VAL A 27 -2.86 9.28 -4.67
C VAL A 27 -2.84 10.75 -4.23
N ILE A 28 -1.86 11.18 -3.45
CA ILE A 28 -1.79 12.56 -2.94
C ILE A 28 -1.65 13.55 -4.11
N VAL A 29 -0.74 13.27 -5.05
CA VAL A 29 -0.50 14.16 -6.19
C VAL A 29 -1.73 14.22 -7.10
N GLN A 30 -2.40 13.09 -7.35
CA GLN A 30 -3.65 13.08 -8.11
C GLN A 30 -4.74 13.91 -7.42
N LEU A 31 -4.89 13.79 -6.10
CA LEU A 31 -5.89 14.59 -5.35
C LEU A 31 -5.58 16.09 -5.39
N LEU A 32 -4.29 16.48 -5.41
CA LEU A 32 -3.87 17.88 -5.49
C LEU A 32 -4.10 18.49 -6.88
N ILE A 33 -3.78 17.75 -7.93
CA ILE A 33 -3.90 18.21 -9.32
C ILE A 33 -5.34 18.05 -9.83
N ASN A 34 -6.11 17.15 -9.20
CA ASN A 34 -7.47 16.77 -9.58
C ASN A 34 -7.59 16.27 -11.03
N ASP A 35 -6.52 15.63 -11.52
CA ASP A 35 -6.45 15.02 -12.85
C ASP A 35 -5.52 13.78 -12.82
N LYS A 36 -5.62 12.92 -13.82
CA LYS A 36 -4.84 11.68 -13.93
C LYS A 36 -3.34 11.99 -14.12
N LEU A 37 -2.51 11.18 -13.47
CA LEU A 37 -1.06 11.33 -13.55
C LEU A 37 -0.52 10.58 -14.77
N LEU A 38 -0.34 11.28 -15.90
CA LEU A 38 0.19 10.69 -17.14
C LEU A 38 -0.62 9.44 -17.58
N GLY A 39 -1.95 9.49 -17.43
CA GLY A 39 -2.85 8.38 -17.74
C GLY A 39 -3.00 7.33 -16.63
N TRP A 40 -2.22 7.43 -15.56
CA TRP A 40 -2.40 6.61 -14.35
C TRP A 40 -3.42 7.25 -13.41
N ASP A 41 -4.37 6.45 -12.93
CA ASP A 41 -5.46 6.86 -12.04
C ASP A 41 -5.42 6.07 -10.71
N PRO A 42 -4.43 6.34 -9.83
CA PRO A 42 -4.30 5.62 -8.57
C PRO A 42 -5.54 5.73 -7.66
N VAL A 43 -6.22 6.88 -7.65
CA VAL A 43 -7.45 7.07 -6.85
C VAL A 43 -8.57 6.20 -7.39
N GLY A 44 -8.81 6.21 -8.71
CA GLY A 44 -9.81 5.37 -9.36
C GLY A 44 -9.54 3.88 -9.14
N ASN A 45 -8.28 3.45 -9.27
CA ASN A 45 -7.90 2.05 -9.04
C ASN A 45 -8.24 1.56 -7.61
N ILE A 46 -8.08 2.41 -6.59
CA ILE A 46 -8.44 2.07 -5.21
C ILE A 46 -9.96 2.03 -5.03
N GLN A 47 -10.69 2.95 -5.68
CA GLN A 47 -12.15 2.96 -5.64
C GLN A 47 -12.74 1.72 -6.34
N ASP A 48 -12.18 1.33 -7.49
CA ASP A 48 -12.58 0.16 -8.27
C ASP A 48 -12.27 -1.16 -7.55
N ALA A 49 -11.21 -1.19 -6.73
CA ALA A 49 -10.91 -2.33 -5.84
C ALA A 49 -12.02 -2.56 -4.79
N GLY A 50 -12.89 -1.58 -4.59
CA GLY A 50 -14.11 -1.68 -3.82
C GLY A 50 -13.92 -1.55 -2.30
N PRO A 51 -15.03 -1.53 -1.54
CA PRO A 51 -15.03 -1.30 -0.09
C PRO A 51 -14.24 -2.34 0.71
N SER A 52 -14.09 -3.55 0.16
CA SER A 52 -13.33 -4.64 0.75
C SER A 52 -11.84 -4.31 0.89
N PHE A 53 -11.23 -3.67 -0.10
CA PHE A 53 -9.81 -3.29 -0.06
C PHE A 53 -9.53 -2.26 1.04
N ILE A 54 -10.37 -1.22 1.12
CA ILE A 54 -10.29 -0.19 2.16
C ILE A 54 -10.50 -0.80 3.55
N GLY A 55 -11.49 -1.69 3.69
CA GLY A 55 -11.78 -2.38 4.94
C GLY A 55 -10.62 -3.25 5.45
N VAL A 56 -9.96 -4.00 4.55
CA VAL A 56 -8.79 -4.82 4.89
C VAL A 56 -7.62 -3.95 5.32
N ILE A 57 -7.32 -2.86 4.60
CA ILE A 57 -6.25 -1.93 4.99
C ILE A 57 -6.54 -1.28 6.34
N ALA A 58 -7.78 -0.85 6.59
CA ALA A 58 -8.17 -0.27 7.87
C ALA A 58 -7.97 -1.25 9.04
N LEU A 59 -8.35 -2.52 8.87
CA LEU A 59 -8.13 -3.58 9.88
C LEU A 59 -6.64 -3.84 10.14
N VAL A 60 -5.83 -3.89 9.08
CA VAL A 60 -4.38 -4.09 9.19
C VAL A 60 -3.72 -2.91 9.92
N VAL A 61 -4.06 -1.67 9.57
CA VAL A 61 -3.55 -0.47 10.25
C VAL A 61 -3.96 -0.47 11.72
N LEU A 62 -5.22 -0.81 12.02
CA LEU A 62 -5.71 -0.93 13.39
C LEU A 62 -4.89 -1.97 14.19
N TYR A 63 -4.67 -3.15 13.61
CA TYR A 63 -3.84 -4.21 14.22
C TYR A 63 -2.41 -3.73 14.51
N LEU A 64 -1.78 -3.04 13.55
CA LEU A 64 -0.44 -2.49 13.73
C LEU A 64 -0.38 -1.42 14.83
N LEU A 65 -1.40 -0.56 14.94
CA LEU A 65 -1.50 0.42 16.01
C LEU A 65 -1.64 -0.24 17.39
N PHE A 66 -2.45 -1.30 17.50
CA PHE A 66 -2.60 -2.07 18.74
C PHE A 66 -1.31 -2.79 19.14
N GLN A 67 -0.63 -3.44 18.20
CA GLN A 67 0.68 -4.07 18.43
C GLN A 67 1.72 -3.07 18.92
N LYS A 68 1.76 -1.87 18.33
CA LYS A 68 2.69 -0.80 18.74
C LYS A 68 2.35 -0.23 20.12
N LYS A 69 1.10 -0.33 20.58
CA LYS A 69 0.66 0.11 21.92
C LYS A 69 0.88 -0.95 23.01
N ALA A 70 0.98 -2.22 22.62
CA ALA A 70 1.18 -3.34 23.53
C ALA A 70 2.67 -3.56 23.91
N LYS A 71 3.57 -2.74 23.38
CA LYS A 71 5.01 -2.75 23.61
C LYS A 71 5.45 -1.43 24.20
#